data_AF-A0A8T3D8M7-F1
#
_entry.id   AF-A0A8T3D8M7-F1
#
_cell.length_a   1.000
_cell.length_b   1.000
_cell.length_c   1.000
_cell.angle_alpha   90.00
_cell.angle_beta   90.00
_cell.angle_gamma   90.00
#
_symmetry.space_group_name_H-M   'P 1'
#
loop_
_entity.id
_entity.type
_entity.pdbx_description
1 polymer ?
#
loop_
_entity_poly.entity_id
_entity_poly.type
_entity_poly.pdbx_seq_one_letter_code
_entity_poly.pdbx_strand_id
1 'polypeptide(L)'
;MDIPGARAGGGPCSSKTVAVPPGELALLRYSLPPLLDTEQRPVEDGGAEGETKVLPPAVETVQEDSREGPAPLSCKNVLEIRRRKMNRHKYKKLLKRTKFLRRRVKEGRRRRKQGRFERELKRIWKNAGLKTAPEGWTTPKIYVKQGKGN
;
A
#
# COMPACT_ATOMS: atom_id res chain seq x y z
N MET A 1 -26.78 -33.28 50.64
CA MET A 1 -27.44 -31.96 50.82
C MET A 1 -27.49 -31.34 49.44
N ASP A 2 -28.44 -31.84 48.65
CA ASP A 2 -28.75 -31.37 47.30
C ASP A 2 -29.76 -30.23 47.40
N ILE A 3 -29.51 -29.13 46.68
CA ILE A 3 -30.51 -28.08 46.46
C ILE A 3 -30.71 -27.97 44.94
N PRO A 4 -31.88 -28.36 44.40
CA PRO A 4 -32.20 -28.17 43.00
C PRO A 4 -32.99 -26.85 42.78
N GLY A 5 -32.74 -26.22 41.63
CA GLY A 5 -33.77 -25.51 40.88
C GLY A 5 -33.75 -23.98 40.91
N ALA A 6 -33.46 -23.38 39.74
CA ALA A 6 -34.24 -22.25 39.22
C ALA A 6 -34.03 -22.15 37.70
N ARG A 7 -35.05 -22.58 36.94
CA ARG A 7 -35.22 -22.24 35.52
C ARG A 7 -35.66 -20.79 35.42
N ALA A 8 -34.92 -19.96 34.68
CA ALA A 8 -35.43 -18.69 34.18
C ALA A 8 -35.64 -18.81 32.66
N GLY A 9 -36.90 -18.80 32.24
CA GLY A 9 -37.28 -18.71 30.84
C GLY A 9 -37.09 -17.29 30.32
N GLY A 10 -36.30 -17.15 29.24
CA GLY A 10 -36.23 -15.93 28.45
C GLY A 10 -36.94 -16.16 27.12
N GLY A 11 -38.09 -15.51 26.92
CA GLY A 11 -38.80 -15.51 25.64
C GLY A 11 -38.03 -14.74 24.55
N PRO A 12 -38.31 -14.99 23.27
CA PRO A 12 -37.63 -14.31 22.16
C PRO A 12 -38.10 -12.86 22.02
N CYS A 13 -37.20 -11.92 22.25
CA CYS A 13 -37.36 -10.51 21.92
C CYS A 13 -37.40 -10.36 20.38
N SER A 14 -38.59 -10.20 19.82
CA SER A 14 -38.80 -9.91 18.40
C SER A 14 -38.48 -8.45 18.12
N SER A 15 -37.18 -8.14 17.95
CA SER A 15 -36.72 -6.85 17.44
C SER A 15 -36.51 -7.00 15.94
N LYS A 16 -37.45 -6.46 15.15
CA LYS A 16 -37.32 -6.34 13.69
C LYS A 16 -36.15 -5.41 13.39
N THR A 17 -35.01 -5.96 12.98
CA THR A 17 -33.90 -5.20 12.41
C THR A 17 -34.25 -4.82 10.97
N VAL A 18 -34.53 -3.53 10.74
CA VAL A 18 -34.55 -2.97 9.38
C VAL A 18 -33.08 -2.85 8.94
N ALA A 19 -32.71 -3.63 7.93
CA ALA A 19 -31.39 -3.57 7.33
C ALA A 19 -31.29 -2.34 6.42
N VAL A 20 -30.51 -1.33 6.84
CA VAL A 20 -30.16 -0.19 6.00
C VAL A 20 -28.96 -0.57 5.13
N PRO A 21 -29.02 -0.42 3.80
CA PRO A 21 -27.94 -0.81 2.90
C PRO A 21 -26.67 0.04 3.13
N PRO A 22 -25.47 -0.55 2.99
CA PRO A 22 -24.20 0.04 3.44
C PRO A 22 -23.70 1.24 2.61
N GLY A 23 -24.51 1.77 1.69
CA GLY A 23 -24.14 2.85 0.77
C GLY A 23 -24.63 4.25 1.15
N GLU A 24 -25.64 4.37 2.03
CA GLU A 24 -26.35 5.65 2.20
C GLU A 24 -25.85 6.49 3.39
N LEU A 25 -25.11 5.89 4.34
CA LEU A 25 -24.58 6.61 5.51
C LEU A 25 -23.46 7.61 5.18
N ALA A 26 -22.88 7.53 3.98
CA ALA A 26 -21.82 8.43 3.55
C ALA A 26 -22.33 9.74 2.94
N LEU A 27 -23.56 9.77 2.41
CA LEU A 27 -24.05 10.93 1.64
C LEU A 27 -24.58 12.06 2.54
N LEU A 28 -25.04 11.75 3.76
CA LEU A 28 -25.56 12.75 4.69
C LEU A 28 -24.47 13.56 5.41
N ARG A 29 -23.20 13.13 5.32
CA ARG A 29 -22.06 13.78 6.00
C ARG A 29 -21.34 14.80 5.12
N TYR A 30 -21.71 14.91 3.83
CA TYR A 30 -21.02 15.75 2.85
C TYR A 30 -21.98 16.54 1.94
N SER A 31 -23.11 17.01 2.46
CA SER A 31 -23.81 18.12 1.81
C SER A 31 -23.04 19.41 2.06
N LEU A 32 -22.35 19.90 1.03
CA LEU A 32 -21.68 21.20 1.05
C LEU A 32 -22.76 22.30 1.18
N PRO A 33 -22.63 23.26 2.12
CA PRO A 33 -23.57 24.38 2.21
C PRO A 33 -23.59 25.16 0.89
N PRO A 34 -24.77 25.62 0.41
CA PRO A 34 -24.83 26.46 -0.78
C PRO A 34 -24.09 27.77 -0.50
N LEU A 35 -23.10 28.10 -1.35
CA LEU A 35 -22.37 29.36 -1.29
C LEU A 35 -23.28 30.48 -1.81
N LEU A 36 -24.01 31.14 -0.91
CA LEU A 36 -24.51 32.48 -1.14
C LEU A 36 -23.34 33.43 -0.91
N ASP A 37 -22.85 34.08 -1.97
CA ASP A 37 -22.98 35.53 -2.08
C ASP A 37 -22.17 36.15 -3.24
N THR A 38 -22.75 37.25 -3.71
CA THR A 38 -22.17 38.39 -4.43
C THR A 38 -21.89 38.25 -5.92
N GLU A 39 -22.98 38.31 -6.69
CA GLU A 39 -23.17 39.30 -7.77
C GLU A 39 -22.05 40.35 -7.89
N GLN A 40 -21.20 40.26 -8.93
CA GLN A 40 -20.61 41.44 -9.55
C GLN A 40 -20.77 41.34 -11.07
N ARG A 41 -21.70 42.18 -11.56
CA ARG A 41 -21.94 42.53 -12.96
C ARG A 41 -20.64 42.90 -13.69
N PRO A 42 -20.56 42.69 -15.02
CA PRO A 42 -19.52 43.28 -15.84
C PRO A 42 -19.94 44.67 -16.41
N VAL A 43 -18.95 45.57 -16.49
CA VAL A 43 -18.60 46.41 -17.68
C VAL A 43 -19.22 47.83 -17.86
N GLU A 44 -18.31 48.74 -18.27
CA GLU A 44 -18.34 50.15 -18.78
C GLU A 44 -18.96 51.33 -17.97
N ASP A 45 -18.20 52.42 -17.76
CA ASP A 45 -18.17 53.62 -18.65
C ASP A 45 -17.43 54.85 -18.01
N GLY A 46 -16.61 55.53 -18.83
CA GLY A 46 -16.51 57.01 -18.86
C GLY A 46 -15.73 57.82 -17.80
N GLY A 47 -14.51 58.28 -18.17
CA GLY A 47 -14.16 59.72 -18.16
C GLY A 47 -13.38 60.34 -16.98
N ALA A 48 -12.14 60.79 -17.28
CA ALA A 48 -11.37 61.95 -16.79
C ALA A 48 -11.38 62.28 -15.26
N GLU A 49 -10.27 62.50 -14.55
CA GLU A 49 -9.27 63.59 -14.71
C GLU A 49 -8.05 63.32 -13.78
N GLY A 50 -6.85 63.65 -14.26
CA GLY A 50 -5.73 64.20 -13.48
C GLY A 50 -5.04 63.38 -12.36
N GLU A 51 -3.89 62.78 -12.67
CA GLU A 51 -2.67 63.01 -11.85
C GLU A 51 -1.41 62.67 -12.65
N THR A 52 -0.64 63.70 -12.97
CA THR A 52 0.70 63.62 -13.54
C THR A 52 1.68 63.10 -12.49
N LYS A 53 2.00 61.80 -12.53
CA LYS A 53 3.22 61.24 -11.92
C LYS A 53 4.14 60.69 -13.00
N VAL A 54 5.17 61.48 -13.26
CA VAL A 54 6.31 61.17 -14.12
C VAL A 54 7.04 59.94 -13.56
N LEU A 55 7.09 58.87 -14.36
CA LEU A 55 8.00 57.75 -14.13
C LEU A 55 9.36 58.09 -14.75
N PRO A 56 10.49 57.91 -14.03
CA PRO A 56 11.80 58.07 -14.65
C PRO A 56 12.06 56.95 -15.66
N PRO A 57 12.70 57.26 -16.81
CA PRO A 57 12.95 56.33 -17.90
C PRO A 57 14.02 55.30 -17.55
N ALA A 58 13.93 54.17 -18.26
CA ALA A 58 14.82 53.03 -18.25
C ALA A 58 16.30 53.38 -18.09
N VAL A 59 16.91 52.80 -17.05
CA VAL A 59 18.35 52.53 -17.03
C VAL A 59 18.53 51.07 -17.45
N GLU A 60 18.97 50.90 -18.70
CA GLU A 60 19.56 49.67 -19.18
C GLU A 60 20.74 49.33 -18.29
N THR A 61 20.58 48.33 -17.41
CA THR A 61 21.72 47.69 -16.77
C THR A 61 22.26 46.66 -17.75
N VAL A 62 23.24 47.15 -18.52
CA VAL A 62 24.52 46.51 -18.80
C VAL A 62 24.54 45.01 -18.50
N GLN A 63 24.75 44.25 -19.57
CA GLN A 63 25.26 42.89 -19.59
C GLN A 63 26.43 42.70 -18.61
N GLU A 64 26.16 42.24 -17.40
CA GLU A 64 27.16 41.60 -16.53
C GLU A 64 27.09 40.09 -16.70
N ASP A 65 27.99 39.59 -17.55
CA ASP A 65 28.44 38.21 -17.51
C ASP A 65 29.29 38.03 -16.25
N SER A 66 28.64 37.70 -15.13
CA SER A 66 29.28 37.22 -13.91
C SER A 66 28.61 35.93 -13.44
N ARG A 67 29.23 34.83 -13.90
CA ARG A 67 29.40 33.52 -13.26
C ARG A 67 28.54 33.21 -12.02
N GLU A 68 27.88 32.06 -12.14
CA GLU A 68 27.77 31.05 -11.07
C GLU A 68 26.98 31.47 -9.81
N GLY A 69 25.74 31.90 -10.01
CA GLY A 69 24.71 31.54 -9.02
C GLY A 69 24.58 30.00 -8.99
N PRO A 70 24.48 29.34 -7.81
CA PRO A 70 24.36 27.88 -7.76
C PRO A 70 23.11 27.52 -8.55
N ALA A 71 23.29 26.93 -9.74
CA ALA A 71 22.20 26.47 -10.58
C ALA A 71 21.20 25.78 -9.65
N PRO A 72 19.92 26.23 -9.59
CA PRO A 72 18.97 25.72 -8.60
C PRO A 72 18.99 24.22 -8.75
N LEU A 73 19.59 23.52 -7.78
CA LEU A 73 19.94 22.12 -7.91
C LEU A 73 18.65 21.43 -8.26
N SER A 74 18.49 21.11 -9.54
CA SER A 74 17.20 20.65 -10.02
C SER A 74 17.00 19.32 -9.31
N CYS A 75 16.16 19.34 -8.29
CA CYS A 75 15.95 18.23 -7.37
C CYS A 75 15.10 17.16 -8.07
N LYS A 76 15.45 16.82 -9.32
CA LYS A 76 14.68 15.98 -10.24
C LYS A 76 14.36 14.62 -9.62
N ASN A 77 15.14 14.18 -8.62
CA ASN A 77 14.98 12.88 -7.98
C ASN A 77 14.80 12.89 -6.44
N VAL A 78 14.76 14.05 -5.75
CA VAL A 78 14.74 14.05 -4.28
C VAL A 78 13.45 13.44 -3.72
N LEU A 79 12.30 13.74 -4.34
CA LEU A 79 11.02 13.16 -3.93
C LEU A 79 10.97 11.65 -4.19
N GLU A 80 11.53 11.20 -5.32
CA GLU A 80 11.68 9.77 -5.60
C GLU A 80 12.57 9.07 -4.57
N ILE A 81 13.71 9.66 -4.23
CA ILE A 81 14.64 9.13 -3.24
C ILE A 81 13.97 9.06 -1.87
N ARG A 82 13.27 10.11 -1.43
CA ARG A 82 12.53 10.13 -0.16
C ARG A 82 11.44 9.05 -0.13
N ARG A 83 10.69 8.85 -1.23
CA ARG A 83 9.72 7.76 -1.38
C ARG A 83 10.38 6.38 -1.28
N ARG A 84 11.45 6.13 -2.04
CA ARG A 84 12.20 4.85 -2.01
C ARG A 84 12.80 4.58 -0.62
N LYS A 85 13.35 5.60 0.03
CA LYS A 85 13.88 5.54 1.41
C LYS A 85 12.79 5.15 2.38
N MET A 86 11.64 5.81 2.32
CA MET A 86 10.50 5.49 3.18
C MET A 86 9.96 4.08 2.90
N ASN A 87 9.81 3.68 1.63
CA ASN A 87 9.33 2.35 1.25
C ASN A 87 10.26 1.24 1.74
N ARG A 88 11.58 1.39 1.55
CA ARG A 88 12.57 0.45 2.08
C ARG A 88 12.53 0.40 3.61
N HIS A 89 12.42 1.54 4.28
CA HIS A 89 12.31 1.59 5.74
C HIS A 89 11.05 0.86 6.24
N LYS A 90 9.88 1.16 5.67
CA LYS A 90 8.61 0.49 5.99
C LYS A 90 8.68 -1.01 5.70
N TYR A 91 9.25 -1.41 4.56
CA TYR A 91 9.44 -2.82 4.22
C TYR A 91 10.35 -3.53 5.23
N LYS A 92 11.49 -2.94 5.61
CA LYS A 92 12.36 -3.51 6.65
C LYS A 92 11.65 -3.61 8.00
N LYS A 93 10.84 -2.62 8.40
CA LYS A 93 10.00 -2.73 9.62
C LYS A 93 8.98 -3.86 9.51
N LEU A 94 8.31 -4.02 8.36
CA LEU A 94 7.40 -5.15 8.12
C LEU A 94 8.14 -6.50 8.21
N LEU A 95 9.32 -6.61 7.59
CA LEU A 95 10.14 -7.83 7.64
C LEU A 95 10.54 -8.22 9.06
N LYS A 96 10.89 -7.23 9.91
CA LYS A 96 11.22 -7.47 11.32
C LYS A 96 9.99 -7.97 12.09
N ARG A 97 8.86 -7.28 11.99
CA ARG A 97 7.60 -7.64 12.68
C ARG A 97 7.09 -9.03 12.28
N THR A 98 7.22 -9.40 11.01
CA THR A 98 6.69 -10.67 10.47
C THR A 98 7.75 -11.77 10.30
N LYS A 99 8.95 -11.61 10.89
CA LYS A 99 10.11 -12.51 10.69
C LYS A 99 9.76 -13.98 10.88
N PHE A 100 9.09 -14.32 11.99
CA PHE A 100 8.77 -15.70 12.34
C PHE A 100 7.68 -16.30 11.45
N LEU A 101 6.63 -15.53 11.14
CA LEU A 101 5.60 -15.95 10.19
C LEU A 101 6.22 -16.23 8.81
N ARG A 102 7.08 -15.33 8.31
CA ARG A 102 7.79 -15.52 7.03
C ARG A 102 8.71 -16.74 7.06
N ARG A 103 9.38 -17.02 8.18
CA ARG A 103 10.21 -18.23 8.35
C ARG A 103 9.35 -19.49 8.23
N ARG A 104 8.23 -19.57 8.97
CA ARG A 104 7.28 -20.69 8.92
C ARG A 104 6.72 -20.90 7.51
N VAL A 105 6.26 -19.84 6.85
CA VAL A 105 5.73 -19.90 5.48
C VAL A 105 6.80 -20.36 4.50
N LYS A 106 8.03 -19.81 4.58
CA LYS A 106 9.15 -20.21 3.70
C LYS A 106 9.54 -21.67 3.89
N GLU A 107 9.49 -22.18 5.11
CA GLU A 107 9.72 -23.59 5.40
C GLU A 107 8.61 -24.48 4.81
N GLY A 108 7.34 -24.13 5.03
CA GLY A 108 6.21 -24.85 4.43
C GLY A 108 6.26 -24.88 2.91
N ARG A 109 6.64 -23.76 2.27
CA ARG A 109 6.86 -23.69 0.81
C ARG A 109 7.98 -24.63 0.35
N ARG A 110 9.10 -24.69 1.09
CA ARG A 110 10.22 -25.61 0.80
C ARG A 110 9.82 -27.07 0.90
N ARG A 111 9.09 -27.46 1.95
CA ARG A 111 8.55 -28.82 2.11
C ARG A 111 7.62 -29.20 0.97
N ARG A 112 6.70 -28.31 0.58
CA ARG A 112 5.81 -28.53 -0.58
C ARG A 112 6.59 -28.65 -1.89
N LYS A 113 7.65 -27.86 -2.08
CA LYS A 113 8.52 -27.95 -3.25
C LYS A 113 9.24 -29.29 -3.34
N GLN A 114 9.79 -29.78 -2.22
CA GLN A 114 10.40 -31.11 -2.15
C GLN A 114 9.38 -32.22 -2.44
N GLY A 115 8.18 -32.16 -1.85
CA GLY A 115 7.15 -33.16 -2.11
C GLY A 115 6.60 -33.13 -3.54
N ARG A 116 6.69 -32.00 -4.26
CA ARG A 116 6.37 -31.96 -5.70
C ARG A 116 7.47 -32.63 -6.51
N PHE A 117 8.73 -32.33 -6.22
CA PHE A 117 9.90 -32.96 -6.85
C PHE A 117 9.88 -34.49 -6.71
N GLU A 118 9.67 -35.01 -5.50
CA GLU A 118 9.60 -36.46 -5.26
C GLU A 118 8.43 -37.14 -5.97
N ARG A 119 7.26 -36.48 -6.03
CA ARG A 119 6.10 -36.98 -6.77
C ARG A 119 6.34 -37.01 -8.26
N GLU A 120 7.03 -36.00 -8.78
CA GLU A 120 7.37 -35.92 -10.20
C GLU A 120 8.33 -37.03 -10.61
N LEU A 121 9.36 -37.32 -9.81
CA LEU A 121 10.24 -38.47 -10.03
C LEU A 121 9.49 -39.80 -10.00
N LYS A 122 8.61 -39.99 -9.01
CA LYS A 122 7.75 -41.19 -8.95
C LYS A 122 6.84 -41.31 -10.17
N ARG A 123 6.31 -40.20 -10.68
CA ARG A 123 5.49 -40.18 -11.90
C ARG A 123 6.29 -40.65 -13.11
N ILE A 124 7.53 -40.18 -13.27
CA ILE A 124 8.41 -40.60 -14.37
C ILE A 124 8.65 -42.11 -14.33
N TRP A 125 8.98 -42.67 -13.15
CA TRP A 125 9.22 -44.12 -13.01
C TRP A 125 7.99 -44.96 -13.34
N LYS A 126 6.83 -44.55 -12.80
CA LYS A 126 5.56 -45.25 -13.07
C LYS A 126 5.17 -45.18 -14.55
N ASN A 127 5.39 -44.04 -15.20
CA ASN A 127 5.15 -43.88 -16.63
C ASN A 127 6.09 -44.75 -17.48
N ALA A 128 7.32 -44.99 -17.01
CA ALA A 128 8.29 -45.89 -17.63
C ALA A 128 8.01 -47.38 -17.33
N GLY A 129 6.93 -47.72 -16.62
CA GLY A 129 6.55 -49.10 -16.30
C GLY A 129 7.27 -49.70 -15.08
N LEU A 130 8.12 -48.93 -14.41
CA LEU A 130 8.82 -49.38 -13.20
C LEU A 130 7.89 -49.30 -11.98
N LYS A 131 7.72 -50.43 -11.27
CA LYS A 131 6.91 -50.50 -10.04
C LYS A 131 7.60 -49.82 -8.85
N THR A 132 8.93 -49.89 -8.81
CA THR A 132 9.79 -49.36 -7.74
C THR A 132 10.75 -48.32 -8.30
N ALA A 133 11.43 -47.61 -7.40
CA ALA A 133 12.58 -46.80 -7.80
C ALA A 133 13.65 -47.70 -8.46
N PRO A 134 14.44 -47.16 -9.40
CA PRO A 134 15.64 -47.84 -9.89
C PRO A 134 16.55 -48.24 -8.72
N GLU A 135 17.19 -49.39 -8.84
CA GLU A 135 18.08 -49.92 -7.80
C GLU A 135 19.22 -48.93 -7.50
N GLY A 136 19.53 -48.73 -6.22
CA GLY A 136 20.55 -47.77 -5.77
C GLY A 136 20.15 -46.29 -5.82
N TRP A 137 18.96 -45.94 -6.32
CA TRP A 137 18.55 -44.53 -6.39
C TRP A 137 17.91 -44.04 -5.08
N THR A 138 18.63 -43.16 -4.36
CA THR A 138 18.09 -42.44 -3.19
C THR A 138 17.75 -41.00 -3.56
N THR A 139 16.47 -40.62 -3.48
CA THR A 139 16.05 -39.26 -3.84
C THR A 139 16.61 -38.21 -2.88
N PRO A 140 17.46 -37.27 -3.35
CA PRO A 140 18.06 -36.28 -2.47
C PRO A 140 17.06 -35.21 -2.02
N LYS A 141 17.24 -34.72 -0.78
CA LYS A 141 16.48 -33.62 -0.22
C LYS A 141 17.12 -32.27 -0.55
N ILE A 142 16.91 -31.80 -1.77
CA ILE A 142 17.56 -30.58 -2.30
C ILE A 142 16.93 -29.30 -1.73
N TYR A 143 15.60 -29.26 -1.54
CA TYR A 143 14.89 -28.02 -1.14
C TYR A 143 14.70 -27.87 0.37
N VAL A 144 14.90 -28.93 1.13
CA VAL A 144 14.82 -28.92 2.59
C VAL A 144 16.23 -28.79 3.14
N LYS A 145 16.51 -27.71 3.87
CA LYS A 145 17.80 -27.52 4.52
C LYS A 145 17.96 -28.59 5.59
N GLN A 146 18.86 -29.54 5.38
CA GLN A 146 19.35 -30.41 6.46
C GLN A 146 20.17 -29.51 7.39
N GLY A 147 19.77 -29.39 8.65
CA GLY A 147 20.47 -28.55 9.61
C GLY A 147 21.84 -29.15 9.94
N LYS A 148 22.89 -28.75 9.24
CA LYS A 148 24.20 -28.60 9.87
C LYS A 148 24.21 -27.18 10.48
N GLY A 149 23.86 -27.10 11.76
CA GLY A 149 24.16 -25.95 12.58
C GLY A 149 25.46 -26.24 13.31
N ASN A 150 26.56 -25.68 12.81
CA ASN A 150 27.62 -25.14 13.67
C ASN A 150 27.40 -23.63 13.70
#